data_AF-A0A962J367-F1
#
_entry.id   AF-A0A962J367-F1
#
_cell.length_a   1.000
_cell.length_b   1.000
_cell.length_c   1.000
_cell.angle_alpha   90.00
_cell.angle_beta   90.00
_cell.angle_gamma   90.00
#
_symmetry.space_group_name_H-M   'P 1'
#
loop_
_entity.id
_entity.type
_entity.pdbx_description
1 polymer ?
#
loop_
_entity_poly.entity_id
_entity_poly.type
_entity_poly.pdbx_seq_one_letter_code
_entity_poly.pdbx_strand_id
1 'polypeptide(L)'
;MVQNEIIESRIKNAAPFVGCPPDIIQGLLKNAALQNHKKGRLLFIHEDPADRYYFVVKGWVKLFRETLDGTQAVVDILGAGCFLGEKSVFQDGEYGYSAEIAEEAELVSLCTQDLKAELGKSHELALSMLRHMADQNKKQDMEIEHRALQTAPQRIACFLLRLVDQSQKGTVITHLPYDKTLIASRLGMQPETFSRALSKLKQETGIKVRGASVEVESVERLKNYTCQTCSSDFPCRDLLKKSG
;
A
#
# COMPACT_ATOMS: atom_id res chain seq x y z
N MET A 1 -21.25 -14.69 11.70
CA MET A 1 -21.67 -14.72 10.28
C MET A 1 -21.55 -13.35 9.63
N VAL A 2 -22.24 -12.30 10.12
CA VAL A 2 -22.17 -10.93 9.54
C VAL A 2 -20.73 -10.37 9.45
N GLN A 3 -19.90 -10.56 10.48
CA GLN A 3 -18.51 -10.06 10.47
C GLN A 3 -17.64 -10.73 9.40
N ASN A 4 -17.82 -12.04 9.16
CA ASN A 4 -17.05 -12.78 8.17
C ASN A 4 -17.44 -12.37 6.75
N GLU A 5 -18.73 -12.15 6.48
CA GLU A 5 -19.20 -11.64 5.19
C GLU A 5 -18.61 -10.26 4.87
N ILE A 6 -18.52 -9.38 5.88
CA ILE A 6 -17.88 -8.07 5.73
C ILE A 6 -16.39 -8.24 5.43
N ILE A 7 -15.67 -9.04 6.22
CA ILE A 7 -14.23 -9.28 6.02
C ILE A 7 -13.97 -9.87 4.62
N GLU A 8 -14.75 -10.88 4.23
CA GLU A 8 -14.70 -11.50 2.91
C GLU A 8 -14.85 -10.46 1.81
N SER A 9 -15.85 -9.57 1.92
CA SER A 9 -16.08 -8.50 0.95
C SER A 9 -14.89 -7.54 0.81
N ARG A 10 -14.07 -7.39 1.87
CA ARG A 10 -12.87 -6.53 1.86
C ARG A 10 -11.67 -7.20 1.22
N ILE A 11 -11.47 -8.51 1.43
CA ILE A 11 -10.25 -9.20 1.01
C ILE A 11 -10.38 -9.97 -0.31
N LYS A 12 -11.57 -10.42 -0.70
CA LYS A 12 -11.75 -11.32 -1.86
C LYS A 12 -11.30 -10.75 -3.20
N ASN A 13 -11.31 -9.42 -3.34
CA ASN A 13 -10.88 -8.70 -4.54
C ASN A 13 -9.45 -8.14 -4.40
N ALA A 14 -8.78 -8.36 -3.26
CA ALA A 14 -7.41 -7.93 -3.05
C ALA A 14 -6.45 -9.06 -3.45
N ALA A 15 -5.49 -8.78 -4.32
CA ALA A 15 -4.41 -9.75 -4.56
C ALA A 15 -3.65 -9.94 -3.25
N PRO A 16 -3.42 -11.18 -2.78
CA PRO A 16 -3.37 -12.43 -3.57
C PRO A 16 -4.66 -13.26 -3.57
N PHE A 17 -5.75 -12.80 -2.97
CA PHE A 17 -6.97 -13.60 -2.79
C PHE A 17 -7.97 -13.53 -3.95
N VAL A 18 -7.67 -12.72 -4.98
CA VAL A 18 -8.50 -12.61 -6.20
C VAL A 18 -8.66 -13.98 -6.86
N GLY A 19 -9.92 -14.40 -7.04
CA GLY A 19 -10.25 -15.65 -7.71
C GLY A 19 -9.97 -16.91 -6.89
N CYS A 20 -9.64 -16.79 -5.60
CA CYS A 20 -9.48 -17.96 -4.74
C CYS A 20 -10.82 -18.69 -4.55
N PRO A 21 -10.81 -20.03 -4.48
CA PRO A 21 -12.00 -20.82 -4.17
C PRO A 21 -12.67 -20.41 -2.84
N PRO A 22 -14.01 -20.43 -2.73
CA PRO A 22 -14.72 -20.00 -1.52
C PRO A 22 -14.32 -20.75 -0.25
N ASP A 23 -14.00 -22.04 -0.35
CA ASP A 23 -13.56 -22.87 0.78
C ASP A 23 -12.23 -22.39 1.37
N ILE A 24 -11.30 -21.96 0.51
CA ILE A 24 -10.03 -21.36 0.92
C ILE A 24 -10.26 -20.04 1.65
N ILE A 25 -11.12 -19.19 1.11
CA ILE A 25 -11.48 -17.92 1.75
C ILE A 25 -12.12 -18.18 3.12
N GLN A 26 -13.05 -19.13 3.24
CA GLN A 26 -13.64 -19.49 4.53
C GLN A 26 -12.60 -20.02 5.52
N GLY A 27 -11.58 -20.74 5.05
CA GLY A 27 -10.42 -21.16 5.85
C GLY A 27 -9.69 -19.97 6.47
N LEU A 28 -9.44 -18.91 5.70
CA LEU A 28 -8.78 -17.68 6.15
C LEU A 28 -9.64 -16.86 7.12
N LEU A 29 -10.97 -16.97 7.05
CA LEU A 29 -11.90 -16.19 7.87
C LEU A 29 -12.10 -16.76 9.29
N LYS A 30 -11.61 -17.96 9.60
CA LYS A 30 -11.83 -18.63 10.89
C LYS A 30 -11.44 -17.78 12.10
N ASN A 31 -10.24 -17.21 12.07
CA ASN A 31 -9.72 -16.34 13.12
C ASN A 31 -9.43 -14.92 12.62
N ALA A 32 -10.14 -14.50 11.56
CA ALA A 32 -10.01 -13.16 11.02
C ALA A 32 -10.76 -12.14 11.88
N ALA A 33 -10.27 -10.89 11.91
CA ALA A 33 -10.95 -9.80 12.58
C ALA A 33 -10.87 -8.52 11.77
N LEU A 34 -11.97 -7.75 11.78
CA LEU A 34 -12.01 -6.38 11.31
C LEU A 34 -11.77 -5.46 12.51
N GLN A 35 -10.74 -4.61 12.44
CA GLN A 35 -10.30 -3.80 13.55
C GLN A 35 -10.20 -2.33 13.12
N ASN A 36 -10.75 -1.43 13.93
CA ASN A 36 -10.53 0.00 13.78
C ASN A 36 -9.50 0.46 14.81
N HIS A 37 -8.46 1.15 14.35
CA HIS A 37 -7.37 1.63 15.18
C HIS A 37 -7.22 3.15 15.08
N LYS A 38 -6.93 3.78 16.21
CA LYS A 38 -6.62 5.20 16.28
C LYS A 38 -5.17 5.47 15.91
N LYS A 39 -4.89 6.69 15.43
CA LYS A 39 -3.53 7.20 15.21
C LYS A 39 -2.65 6.98 16.44
N GLY A 40 -1.40 6.60 16.21
CA GLY A 40 -0.37 6.34 17.23
C GLY A 40 -0.42 4.93 17.84
N ARG A 41 -1.39 4.10 17.45
CA ARG A 41 -1.45 2.70 17.93
C ARG A 41 -0.32 1.89 17.28
N LEU A 42 0.50 1.25 18.10
CA LEU A 42 1.45 0.24 17.66
C LEU A 42 0.72 -1.09 17.41
N LEU A 43 0.93 -1.68 16.24
CA LEU A 43 0.37 -2.97 15.85
C LEU A 43 1.26 -4.12 16.31
N PHE A 44 2.56 -4.00 16.04
CA PHE A 44 3.60 -4.95 16.42
C PHE A 44 4.97 -4.28 16.35
N ILE A 45 5.94 -4.87 17.03
CA ILE A 45 7.34 -4.45 17.06
C ILE A 45 8.17 -5.40 16.20
N HIS A 46 9.27 -4.89 15.66
CA HIS A 46 10.30 -5.71 15.03
C HIS A 46 10.72 -6.87 15.95
N GLU A 47 10.85 -8.07 15.37
CA GLU A 47 11.21 -9.33 16.06
C GLU A 47 10.12 -9.90 16.97
N ASP A 48 8.95 -9.25 17.09
CA ASP A 48 7.80 -9.89 17.73
C ASP A 48 7.34 -11.11 16.90
N PRO A 49 6.85 -12.18 17.56
CA PRO A 49 6.20 -13.30 16.88
C PRO A 49 5.06 -12.82 15.98
N ALA A 50 5.08 -13.28 14.72
CA ALA A 50 4.18 -12.82 13.70
C ALA A 50 2.93 -13.68 13.54
N ASP A 51 2.01 -13.52 14.47
CA ASP A 51 0.77 -14.30 14.51
C ASP A 51 -0.30 -13.77 13.55
N ARG A 52 -0.11 -12.57 13.00
CA ARG A 52 -1.10 -11.88 12.16
C ARG A 52 -0.53 -11.38 10.84
N TYR A 53 -1.34 -11.52 9.79
CA TYR A 53 -1.15 -10.90 8.48
C TYR A 53 -2.25 -9.87 8.26
N TYR A 54 -1.90 -8.62 7.96
CA TYR A 54 -2.89 -7.54 7.94
C TYR A 54 -3.12 -7.02 6.52
N PHE A 55 -4.36 -6.57 6.28
CA PHE A 55 -4.78 -5.87 5.08
C PHE A 55 -5.34 -4.51 5.46
N VAL A 56 -4.83 -3.45 4.83
CA VAL A 56 -5.31 -2.09 5.07
C VAL A 56 -6.56 -1.84 4.23
N VAL A 57 -7.71 -1.69 4.90
CA VAL A 57 -8.98 -1.35 4.24
C VAL A 57 -9.08 0.15 4.00
N LYS A 58 -8.76 0.95 5.01
CA LYS A 58 -8.67 2.43 4.95
C LYS A 58 -7.62 2.93 5.94
N GLY A 59 -7.14 4.15 5.73
CA GLY A 59 -6.14 4.81 6.57
C GLY A 59 -4.72 4.52 6.12
N TRP A 60 -3.77 4.81 7.02
CA TRP A 60 -2.34 4.74 6.74
C TRP A 60 -1.58 4.09 7.88
N VAL A 61 -0.64 3.20 7.55
CA VAL A 61 0.22 2.49 8.48
C VAL A 61 1.68 2.81 8.17
N LYS A 62 2.43 3.29 9.15
CA LYS A 62 3.87 3.55 9.08
C LYS A 62 4.62 2.28 9.47
N LEU A 63 5.47 1.80 8.58
CA LEU A 63 6.46 0.77 8.88
C LEU A 63 7.79 1.43 9.21
N PHE A 64 8.45 0.99 10.28
CA PHE A 64 9.73 1.57 10.70
C PHE A 64 10.63 0.53 11.38
N ARG A 65 11.91 0.85 11.45
CA ARG A 65 12.87 0.19 12.34
C ARG A 65 13.45 1.22 13.29
N GLU A 66 13.61 0.85 14.54
CA GLU A 66 14.38 1.64 15.49
C GLU A 66 15.85 1.42 15.22
N THR A 67 16.62 2.50 15.22
CA THR A 67 18.08 2.45 15.13
C THR A 67 18.67 2.48 16.54
N LEU A 68 19.98 2.22 16.65
CA LEU A 68 20.67 2.12 17.94
C LEU A 68 20.61 3.42 18.77
N ASP A 69 20.41 4.57 18.14
CA ASP A 69 20.28 5.86 18.82
C ASP A 69 18.83 6.21 19.22
N GLY A 70 17.89 5.28 18.99
CA GLY A 70 16.47 5.44 19.30
C GLY A 70 15.68 6.20 18.23
N THR A 71 16.30 6.61 17.11
CA THR A 71 15.57 7.21 16.00
C THR A 71 14.82 6.15 15.19
N GLN A 72 13.65 6.53 14.67
CA GLN A 72 12.85 5.66 13.81
C GLN A 72 13.20 5.89 12.34
N ALA A 73 13.81 4.90 11.72
CA ALA A 73 13.97 4.86 10.27
C ALA A 73 12.67 4.35 9.63
N VAL A 74 11.95 5.23 8.94
CA VAL A 74 10.73 4.86 8.19
C VAL A 74 11.13 3.95 7.03
N VAL A 75 10.58 2.73 7.02
CA VAL A 75 10.81 1.72 5.99
C VAL A 75 9.83 1.93 4.84
N ASP A 76 8.55 2.06 5.16
CA ASP A 76 7.49 2.35 4.18
C ASP A 76 6.23 2.91 4.87
N ILE A 77 5.29 3.44 4.08
CA ILE A 77 3.96 3.85 4.54
C ILE A 77 2.89 3.22 3.66
N LEU A 78 2.09 2.35 4.25
CA LEU A 78 1.10 1.54 3.57
C LEU A 78 -0.28 2.18 3.68
N GLY A 79 -0.97 2.29 2.56
CA GLY A 79 -2.34 2.80 2.47
C GLY A 79 -3.33 1.68 2.15
N ALA A 80 -4.57 2.07 1.86
CA ALA A 80 -5.64 1.15 1.46
C ALA A 80 -5.22 0.23 0.30
N GLY A 81 -5.51 -1.07 0.42
CA GLY A 81 -5.16 -2.08 -0.57
C GLY A 81 -3.79 -2.73 -0.36
N CYS A 82 -3.00 -2.27 0.61
CA CYS A 82 -1.72 -2.88 0.96
C CYS A 82 -1.90 -3.99 2.00
N PHE A 83 -1.05 -5.01 1.89
CA PHE A 83 -0.84 -6.01 2.94
C PHE A 83 0.44 -5.71 3.72
N LEU A 84 0.51 -6.19 4.96
CA LEU A 84 1.71 -6.15 5.80
C LEU A 84 1.85 -7.42 6.64
N GLY A 85 3.11 -7.79 6.92
CA GLY A 85 3.46 -9.06 7.56
C GLY A 85 3.72 -10.18 6.56
N GLU A 86 3.89 -9.88 5.28
CA GLU A 86 4.12 -10.88 4.23
C GLU A 86 5.41 -11.67 4.45
N LYS A 87 6.48 -10.99 4.87
CA LYS A 87 7.78 -11.63 5.12
C LYS A 87 7.69 -12.68 6.22
N SER A 88 6.92 -12.39 7.27
CA SER A 88 6.81 -13.26 8.43
C SER A 88 5.93 -14.49 8.20
N VAL A 89 5.09 -14.47 7.15
CA VAL A 89 4.38 -15.66 6.66
C VAL A 89 5.37 -16.71 6.14
N PHE A 90 6.47 -16.29 5.50
CA PHE A 90 7.39 -17.22 4.81
C PHE A 90 8.75 -17.39 5.49
N GLN A 91 9.15 -16.45 6.35
CA GLN A 91 10.48 -16.40 6.94
C GLN A 91 10.40 -16.14 8.45
N ASP A 92 11.14 -16.97 9.21
CA ASP A 92 11.51 -16.82 10.64
C ASP A 92 10.38 -16.62 11.66
N GLY A 93 9.12 -16.53 11.24
CA GLY A 93 7.97 -16.43 12.14
C GLY A 93 7.89 -15.13 12.94
N GLU A 94 8.70 -14.12 12.59
CA GLU A 94 8.84 -12.86 13.30
C GLU A 94 8.64 -11.67 12.35
N TYR A 95 8.19 -10.52 12.88
CA TYR A 95 8.03 -9.32 12.08
C TYR A 95 9.37 -8.65 11.73
N GLY A 96 9.64 -8.47 10.44
CA GLY A 96 10.87 -7.83 9.94
C GLY A 96 10.95 -6.30 10.14
N TYR A 97 9.92 -5.68 10.73
CA TYR A 97 9.80 -4.25 11.00
C TYR A 97 8.73 -4.02 12.07
N SER A 98 8.71 -2.83 12.67
CA SER A 98 7.61 -2.36 13.52
C SER A 98 6.52 -1.70 12.67
N ALA A 99 5.27 -1.73 13.11
CA ALA A 99 4.15 -1.09 12.43
C ALA A 99 3.31 -0.22 13.40
N GLU A 100 3.09 1.04 13.02
CA GLU A 100 2.29 2.01 13.78
C GLU A 100 1.21 2.64 12.89
N ILE A 101 0.02 2.82 13.44
CA ILE A 101 -1.09 3.50 12.78
C ILE A 101 -0.77 4.99 12.62
N ALA A 102 -0.45 5.41 11.40
CA ALA A 102 -0.10 6.80 11.09
C ALA A 102 -1.33 7.72 11.10
N GLU A 103 -2.49 7.17 10.71
CA GLU A 103 -3.81 7.80 10.73
C GLU A 103 -4.88 6.77 11.06
N GLU A 104 -6.04 7.21 11.56
CA GLU A 104 -7.15 6.31 11.84
C GLU A 104 -7.39 5.33 10.68
N ALA A 105 -7.31 4.04 11.00
CA ALA A 105 -7.26 2.98 10.01
C ALA A 105 -8.21 1.84 10.37
N GLU A 106 -8.78 1.23 9.35
CA GLU A 106 -9.48 -0.05 9.47
C GLU A 106 -8.66 -1.11 8.78
N LEU A 107 -8.38 -2.17 9.51
CA LEU A 107 -7.56 -3.28 9.06
C LEU A 107 -8.35 -4.58 9.17
N VAL A 108 -8.14 -5.47 8.21
CA VAL A 108 -8.44 -6.89 8.40
C VAL A 108 -7.17 -7.55 8.91
N SER A 109 -7.25 -8.28 10.03
CA SER A 109 -6.18 -9.14 10.51
C SER A 109 -6.54 -10.60 10.26
N LEU A 110 -5.68 -11.32 9.56
CA LEU A 110 -5.77 -12.77 9.31
C LEU A 110 -4.78 -13.49 10.22
N CYS A 111 -5.13 -14.69 10.67
CA CYS A 111 -4.19 -15.53 11.44
C CYS A 111 -3.13 -16.11 10.49
N THR A 112 -1.85 -15.92 10.84
CA THR A 112 -0.74 -16.44 10.04
C THR A 112 -0.78 -17.97 9.94
N GLN A 113 -1.19 -18.67 10.99
CA GLN A 113 -1.30 -20.13 10.99
C GLN A 113 -2.41 -20.63 10.06
N ASP A 114 -3.58 -19.96 10.05
CA ASP A 114 -4.66 -20.30 9.13
C ASP A 114 -4.23 -20.05 7.68
N LEU A 115 -3.56 -18.92 7.41
CA LEU A 115 -3.00 -18.62 6.10
C LEU A 115 -2.00 -19.69 5.64
N LYS A 116 -1.06 -20.11 6.51
CA LYS A 116 -0.11 -21.20 6.23
C LYS A 116 -0.83 -22.52 5.96
N ALA A 117 -1.87 -22.84 6.74
CA ALA A 117 -2.65 -24.06 6.56
C ALA A 117 -3.38 -24.07 5.22
N GLU A 118 -3.97 -22.96 4.80
CA GLU A 118 -4.65 -22.86 3.49
C GLU A 118 -3.65 -22.84 2.32
N LEU A 119 -2.47 -22.23 2.50
CA LEU A 119 -1.38 -22.30 1.52
C LEU A 119 -0.88 -23.74 1.30
N GLY A 120 -0.82 -24.55 2.36
CA GLY A 120 -0.43 -25.95 2.26
C GLY A 120 -1.45 -26.84 1.53
N LYS A 121 -2.70 -26.40 1.41
CA LYS A 121 -3.79 -27.14 0.75
C LYS A 121 -4.03 -26.70 -0.69
N SER A 122 -3.85 -25.42 -0.99
CA SER A 122 -4.20 -24.83 -2.29
C SER A 122 -2.97 -24.37 -3.06
N HIS A 123 -2.65 -25.12 -4.12
CA HIS A 123 -1.63 -24.73 -5.08
C HIS A 123 -1.96 -23.40 -5.77
N GLU A 124 -3.25 -23.15 -6.04
CA GLU A 124 -3.71 -21.90 -6.65
C GLU A 124 -3.44 -20.69 -5.77
N LEU A 125 -3.74 -20.80 -4.46
CA LEU A 125 -3.45 -19.74 -3.49
C LEU A 125 -1.93 -19.53 -3.37
N ALA A 126 -1.14 -20.60 -3.30
CA ALA A 126 0.31 -20.50 -3.23
C ALA A 126 0.91 -19.79 -4.47
N LEU A 127 0.47 -20.17 -5.67
CA LEU A 127 0.86 -19.48 -6.91
C LEU A 127 0.39 -18.01 -6.92
N SER A 128 -0.80 -17.72 -6.40
CA SER A 128 -1.31 -16.35 -6.34
C SER A 128 -0.48 -15.48 -5.37
N MET A 129 -0.09 -16.01 -4.20
CA MET A 129 0.86 -15.35 -3.30
C MET A 129 2.20 -15.09 -4.00
N LEU A 130 2.76 -16.09 -4.68
CA LEU A 130 4.03 -15.94 -5.40
C LEU A 130 3.95 -14.87 -6.49
N ARG A 131 2.87 -14.85 -7.28
CA ARG A 131 2.62 -13.79 -8.27
C ARG A 131 2.50 -12.42 -7.61
N HIS A 132 1.80 -12.34 -6.48
CA HIS A 132 1.69 -11.09 -5.72
C HIS A 132 3.06 -10.61 -5.25
N MET A 133 3.90 -11.48 -4.68
CA MET A 133 5.26 -11.14 -4.26
C MET A 133 6.14 -10.69 -5.44
N ALA A 134 6.06 -11.38 -6.58
CA ALA A 134 6.75 -10.96 -7.80
C ALA A 134 6.28 -9.58 -8.30
N ASP A 135 4.97 -9.32 -8.28
CA ASP A 135 4.40 -8.00 -8.61
C ASP A 135 4.88 -6.92 -7.63
N GLN A 136 5.02 -7.22 -6.32
CA GLN A 136 5.58 -6.27 -5.34
C GLN A 136 7.07 -6.01 -5.56
N ASN A 137 7.87 -7.05 -5.82
CA ASN A 137 9.30 -6.90 -6.12
C ASN A 137 9.50 -6.02 -7.37
N LYS A 138 8.74 -6.29 -8.43
CA LYS A 138 8.76 -5.46 -9.65
C LYS A 138 8.42 -3.99 -9.32
N LYS A 139 7.44 -3.74 -8.44
CA LYS A 139 7.12 -2.37 -7.99
C LYS A 139 8.27 -1.70 -7.25
N GLN A 140 8.99 -2.43 -6.42
CA GLN A 140 10.18 -1.92 -5.72
C GLN A 140 11.30 -1.57 -6.71
N ASP A 141 11.56 -2.44 -7.70
CA ASP A 141 12.55 -2.18 -8.75
C ASP A 141 12.22 -0.91 -9.55
N MET A 142 10.95 -0.72 -9.92
CA MET A 142 10.50 0.51 -10.57
C MET A 142 10.62 1.74 -9.67
N GLU A 143 10.41 1.62 -8.36
CA GLU A 143 10.64 2.74 -7.44
C GLU A 143 12.12 3.13 -7.37
N ILE A 144 13.04 2.17 -7.46
CA ILE A 144 14.49 2.42 -7.56
C ILE A 144 14.81 3.16 -8.87
N GLU A 145 14.28 2.68 -10.00
CA GLU A 145 14.45 3.32 -11.30
C GLU A 145 13.89 4.76 -11.30
N HIS A 146 12.67 4.95 -10.77
CA HIS A 146 12.05 6.26 -10.67
C HIS A 146 12.86 7.23 -9.82
N ARG A 147 13.54 6.76 -8.76
CA ARG A 147 14.44 7.62 -7.96
C ARG A 147 15.63 8.13 -8.78
N ALA A 148 16.11 7.36 -9.76
CA ALA A 148 17.21 7.76 -10.64
C ALA A 148 16.75 8.66 -11.81
N LEU A 149 15.58 8.39 -12.39
CA LEU A 149 15.15 9.03 -13.65
C LEU A 149 14.16 10.20 -13.45
N GLN A 150 13.31 10.15 -12.42
CA GLN A 150 12.22 11.11 -12.27
C GLN A 150 12.60 12.28 -11.37
N THR A 151 12.13 13.47 -11.76
CA THR A 151 12.17 14.65 -10.89
C THR A 151 11.26 14.45 -9.67
N ALA A 152 11.49 15.20 -8.59
CA ALA A 152 10.66 15.10 -7.39
C ALA A 152 9.14 15.32 -7.65
N PRO A 153 8.70 16.30 -8.47
CA PRO A 153 7.29 16.44 -8.84
C PRO A 153 6.71 15.22 -9.56
N GLN A 154 7.48 14.61 -10.47
CA GLN A 154 7.05 13.41 -11.20
C GLN A 154 6.88 12.22 -10.26
N ARG A 155 7.77 12.03 -9.28
CA ARG A 155 7.61 10.98 -8.25
C ARG A 155 6.32 11.16 -7.46
N ILE A 156 6.00 12.40 -7.06
CA ILE A 156 4.74 12.71 -6.35
C ILE A 156 3.53 12.41 -7.24
N ALA A 157 3.58 12.81 -8.51
CA ALA A 157 2.50 12.55 -9.45
C ALA A 157 2.30 11.04 -9.69
N CYS A 158 3.37 10.26 -9.82
CA CYS A 158 3.31 8.81 -9.97
C CYS A 158 2.68 8.16 -8.73
N PHE A 159 3.04 8.63 -7.54
CA PHE A 159 2.44 8.18 -6.29
C PHE A 159 0.93 8.47 -6.24
N LEU A 160 0.50 9.68 -6.58
CA LEU A 160 -0.92 10.04 -6.64
C LEU A 160 -1.69 9.18 -7.65
N LEU A 161 -1.10 8.88 -8.81
CA LEU A 161 -1.70 8.00 -9.83
C LEU A 161 -1.95 6.57 -9.33
N ARG A 162 -1.16 6.08 -8.37
CA ARG A 162 -1.36 4.77 -7.76
C ARG A 162 -2.49 4.77 -6.72
N LEU A 163 -2.82 5.94 -6.15
CA LEU A 163 -3.89 6.07 -5.15
C LEU A 163 -5.27 6.33 -5.78
N VAL A 164 -5.33 7.00 -6.92
CA VAL A 164 -6.59 7.28 -7.62
C VAL A 164 -7.10 6.07 -8.37
N ASP A 165 -8.43 5.97 -8.50
CA ASP A 165 -9.03 5.11 -9.51
C ASP A 165 -8.84 5.75 -10.89
N GLN A 166 -8.10 5.06 -11.75
CA GLN A 166 -7.75 5.57 -13.06
C GLN A 166 -8.82 5.31 -14.12
N SER A 167 -9.83 4.49 -13.80
CA SER A 167 -10.97 4.21 -14.68
C SER A 167 -12.03 5.32 -14.62
N GLN A 168 -12.02 6.11 -13.54
CA GLN A 168 -13.01 7.14 -13.30
C GLN A 168 -12.80 8.35 -14.21
N LYS A 169 -13.88 8.80 -14.87
CA LYS A 169 -13.91 10.03 -15.67
C LYS A 169 -14.26 11.22 -14.78
N GLY A 170 -13.52 12.32 -14.92
CA GLY A 170 -13.72 13.56 -14.16
C GLY A 170 -12.81 13.69 -12.93
N THR A 171 -13.19 14.56 -12.01
CA THR A 171 -12.40 14.84 -10.80
C THR A 171 -12.41 13.64 -9.86
N VAL A 172 -11.22 13.12 -9.55
CA VAL A 172 -11.02 12.05 -8.56
C VAL A 172 -10.43 12.64 -7.30
N ILE A 173 -10.96 12.22 -6.14
CA ILE A 173 -10.44 12.64 -4.84
C ILE A 173 -9.68 11.48 -4.23
N THR A 174 -8.45 11.73 -3.80
CA THR A 174 -7.67 10.79 -2.99
C THR A 174 -7.20 11.45 -1.70
N HIS A 175 -6.86 10.62 -0.70
CA HIS A 175 -6.45 11.08 0.61
C HIS A 175 -5.00 10.69 0.88
N LEU A 176 -4.18 11.69 1.18
CA LEU A 176 -2.83 11.55 1.70
C LEU A 176 -2.85 11.60 3.22
N PRO A 177 -1.84 11.07 3.91
CA PRO A 177 -1.70 11.34 5.31
C PRO A 177 -1.51 12.85 5.54
N TYR A 178 -2.12 13.38 6.60
CA TYR A 178 -1.95 14.70 7.17
C TYR A 178 -0.47 15.01 7.38
N ASP A 179 0.28 14.04 7.91
CA ASP A 179 1.72 14.15 8.00
C ASP A 179 2.38 13.83 6.66
N LYS A 180 2.65 14.88 5.88
CA LYS A 180 3.26 14.78 4.56
C LYS A 180 4.75 14.41 4.62
N THR A 181 5.39 14.49 5.79
CA THR A 181 6.78 14.04 5.97
C THR A 181 6.90 12.53 5.77
N LEU A 182 5.82 11.80 6.07
CA LEU A 182 5.71 10.37 5.80
C LEU A 182 5.83 10.13 4.28
N ILE A 183 5.02 10.81 3.47
CA ILE A 183 5.08 10.65 2.01
C ILE A 183 6.45 11.08 1.47
N ALA A 184 7.04 12.15 2.00
CA ALA A 184 8.40 12.55 1.63
C ALA A 184 9.41 11.43 1.88
N SER A 185 9.35 10.79 3.05
CA SER A 185 10.19 9.65 3.43
C SER A 185 9.98 8.46 2.48
N ARG A 186 8.73 8.06 2.21
CA ARG A 186 8.39 6.98 1.26
C ARG A 186 8.96 7.25 -0.12
N LEU A 187 8.87 8.48 -0.60
CA LEU A 187 9.37 8.87 -1.91
C LEU A 187 10.88 9.12 -1.94
N GLY A 188 11.59 8.99 -0.82
CA GLY A 188 13.04 9.23 -0.73
C GLY A 188 13.41 10.68 -1.00
N MET A 189 12.73 11.62 -0.34
CA MET A 189 13.02 13.04 -0.42
C MET A 189 12.84 13.73 0.93
N GLN A 190 13.58 14.82 1.14
CA GLN A 190 13.42 15.65 2.34
C GLN A 190 12.07 16.39 2.34
N PRO A 191 11.47 16.69 3.50
CA PRO A 191 10.17 17.37 3.59
C PRO A 191 10.09 18.70 2.82
N GLU A 192 11.16 19.49 2.82
CA GLU A 192 11.22 20.78 2.11
C GLU A 192 11.22 20.56 0.60
N THR A 193 11.91 19.52 0.14
CA THR A 193 11.94 19.12 -1.28
C THR A 193 10.57 18.60 -1.71
N PHE A 194 9.89 17.82 -0.88
CA PHE A 194 8.52 17.37 -1.13
C PHE A 194 7.56 18.57 -1.23
N SER A 195 7.63 19.52 -0.30
CA SER A 195 6.75 20.70 -0.30
C SER A 195 6.92 21.56 -1.56
N ARG A 196 8.17 21.82 -1.96
CA ARG A 196 8.50 22.54 -3.21
C ARG A 196 8.00 21.77 -4.44
N ALA A 197 8.26 20.47 -4.49
CA ALA A 197 7.86 19.61 -5.61
C ALA A 197 6.33 19.50 -5.75
N LEU A 198 5.62 19.37 -4.64
CA LEU A 198 4.16 19.36 -4.62
C LEU A 198 3.58 20.69 -5.10
N SER A 199 4.19 21.81 -4.72
CA SER A 199 3.77 23.14 -5.18
C SER A 199 3.96 23.31 -6.70
N LYS A 200 5.10 22.85 -7.23
CA LYS A 200 5.34 22.83 -8.68
C LYS A 200 4.34 21.93 -9.41
N LEU A 201 4.09 20.73 -8.87
CA LEU A 201 3.10 19.81 -9.44
C LEU A 201 1.70 20.42 -9.52
N LYS A 202 1.25 21.12 -8.47
CA LYS A 202 -0.04 21.84 -8.47
C LYS A 202 -0.13 22.85 -9.61
N GLN A 203 0.91 23.63 -9.83
CA GLN A 203 0.95 24.65 -10.88
C GLN A 203 0.90 24.03 -12.28
N GLU A 204 1.62 22.92 -12.50
CA GLU A 204 1.78 22.32 -13.83
C GLU A 204 0.64 21.36 -14.21
N THR A 205 -0.02 20.73 -13.24
CA THR A 205 -1.10 19.76 -13.50
C THR A 205 -2.49 20.24 -13.09
N GLY A 206 -2.58 21.26 -12.24
CA GLY A 206 -3.86 21.76 -11.73
C GLY A 206 -4.47 20.94 -10.59
N ILE A 207 -3.73 19.99 -10.00
CA ILE A 207 -4.21 19.28 -8.81
C ILE A 207 -4.46 20.28 -7.66
N LYS A 208 -5.51 20.05 -6.87
CA LYS A 208 -5.81 20.85 -5.68
C LYS A 208 -5.55 20.03 -4.43
N VAL A 209 -4.87 20.61 -3.45
CA VAL A 209 -4.56 19.93 -2.19
C VAL A 209 -5.17 20.74 -1.05
N ARG A 210 -6.07 20.12 -0.28
CA ARG A 210 -6.80 20.72 0.85
C ARG A 210 -6.65 19.80 2.06
N GLY A 211 -5.72 20.16 2.97
CA GLY A 211 -5.35 19.30 4.09
C GLY A 211 -4.78 17.96 3.60
N ALA A 212 -5.47 16.88 3.96
CA ALA A 212 -5.24 15.49 3.54
C ALA A 212 -5.83 15.16 2.16
N SER A 213 -6.82 15.91 1.68
CA SER A 213 -7.50 15.62 0.41
C SER A 213 -6.73 16.19 -0.78
N VAL A 214 -6.62 15.39 -1.84
CA VAL A 214 -6.05 15.77 -3.14
C VAL A 214 -7.10 15.54 -4.22
N GLU A 215 -7.53 16.62 -4.86
CA GLU A 215 -8.44 16.61 -6.00
C GLU A 215 -7.62 16.58 -7.29
N VAL A 216 -7.79 15.53 -8.08
CA VAL A 216 -7.16 15.34 -9.39
C VAL A 216 -8.23 15.55 -10.46
N GLU A 217 -8.25 16.73 -11.08
CA GLU A 217 -9.25 17.10 -12.09
C GLU A 217 -9.13 16.29 -13.39
N SER A 218 -7.89 15.93 -13.78
CA SER A 218 -7.61 15.13 -14.96
C SER A 218 -6.50 14.11 -14.67
N VAL A 219 -6.90 12.85 -14.55
CA VAL A 219 -5.97 11.72 -14.43
C VAL A 219 -5.05 11.64 -15.65
N GLU A 220 -5.56 11.93 -16.84
CA GLU A 220 -4.78 11.92 -18.09
C GLU A 220 -3.66 12.96 -18.09
N ARG A 221 -3.93 14.18 -17.64
CA ARG A 221 -2.89 15.21 -17.51
C ARG A 221 -1.79 14.78 -16.54
N LEU A 222 -2.16 14.14 -15.42
CA LEU A 222 -1.20 13.62 -14.45
C LEU A 222 -0.37 12.45 -15.00
N LYS A 223 -0.97 11.58 -15.83
CA LYS A 223 -0.26 10.52 -16.57
C LYS A 223 0.75 11.08 -17.57
N ASN A 224 0.33 12.08 -18.35
CA ASN A 224 1.21 12.72 -19.34
C ASN A 224 2.39 13.45 -18.68
N TYR A 225 2.19 14.01 -17.49
CA TYR A 225 3.25 14.64 -16.72
C TYR A 225 4.31 13.64 -16.21
N THR A 226 3.89 12.43 -15.85
CA THR A 226 4.75 11.41 -15.21
C THR A 226 5.51 10.54 -16.18
N CYS A 227 4.88 10.14 -17.29
CA CYS A 227 5.35 9.02 -18.10
C CYS A 227 6.27 9.42 -19.28
N GLN A 228 6.67 10.69 -19.41
CA GLN A 228 7.59 11.13 -20.47
C GLN A 228 9.04 10.64 -20.28
N THR A 229 9.37 10.03 -19.14
CA THR A 229 10.76 9.75 -18.73
C THR A 229 10.98 8.31 -18.23
N CYS A 230 9.97 7.44 -18.25
CA CYS A 230 10.06 6.06 -17.75
C CYS A 230 10.36 5.07 -18.88
N SER A 231 11.14 4.02 -18.61
CA SER A 231 11.50 2.98 -19.58
C SER A 231 10.35 2.01 -19.93
N SER A 232 9.22 2.10 -19.23
CA SER A 232 8.04 1.25 -19.46
C SER A 232 7.15 1.77 -20.60
N ASP A 233 6.54 0.87 -21.38
CA ASP A 233 5.50 1.19 -22.38
C ASP A 233 4.47 2.20 -21.84
N PHE A 234 4.10 3.22 -22.63
CA PHE A 234 3.07 4.19 -22.25
C PHE A 234 1.66 3.68 -22.57
N PRO A 235 0.69 3.72 -21.63
CA PRO A 235 0.85 4.01 -20.20
C PRO A 235 1.45 2.82 -19.44
N CYS A 236 2.26 3.10 -18.40
CA CYS A 236 2.96 2.08 -17.61
C CYS A 236 2.01 0.94 -17.22
N ARG A 237 2.39 -0.32 -17.47
CA ARG A 237 1.53 -1.50 -17.22
C ARG A 237 1.02 -1.58 -15.79
N ASP A 238 1.77 -1.04 -14.83
CA ASP A 238 1.42 -1.03 -13.41
C ASP A 238 0.36 0.02 -13.06
N LEU A 239 0.04 0.93 -13.99
CA LEU A 239 -1.10 1.84 -13.94
C LEU A 239 -2.37 1.23 -14.56
N LEU A 240 -2.28 0.10 -15.28
CA LEU A 240 -3.41 -0.50 -16.00
C LEU A 240 -4.28 -1.45 -15.16
N LYS A 241 -3.95 -1.73 -13.90
CA LYS A 241 -4.73 -2.65 -13.05
C LYS A 241 -5.67 -1.89 -12.08
N LYS A 242 -6.89 -1.58 -12.53
CA LYS A 242 -8.16 -1.53 -11.75
C LYS A 242 -9.36 -1.70 -12.70
N SER A 243 -9.38 -2.81 -13.43
CA SER A 243 -10.55 -3.26 -14.19
C SER A 243 -10.84 -4.69 -13.76
N GLY A 244 -11.73 -4.85 -12.79
CA GLY A 244 -12.10 -6.15 -12.19
C GLY A 244 -12.78 -5.96 -10.86
#